data_AF-A0A519YTB0-F1
#
_entry.id   AF-A0A519YTB0-F1
#
_cell.length_a   1.000
_cell.length_b   1.000
_cell.length_c   1.000
_cell.angle_alpha   90.00
_cell.angle_beta   90.00
_cell.angle_gamma   90.00
#
_symmetry.space_group_name_H-M   'P 1'
#
loop_
_entity.id
_entity.type
_entity.pdbx_description
1 polymer ?
#
loop_
_entity_poly.entity_id
_entity_poly.type
_entity_poly.pdbx_seq_one_letter_code
_entity_poly.pdbx_strand_id
1 'polypeptide(L)'
;FTTLRLRTYLQPYQQEEYDSPRLLKWWMEKRAFDRYATLGLLIALPFGLIQPEAPLLTAALWFIYRARQEPDPTVTGKKTLNLTPRATQIWLLASLMAATATGLIAVLPYMLPSLPRAAMLQVALAILLVQALPFALIKANVLLTPFRAVQNRRYLQQASAILGNLKPTTIGITGSFGKTSTKYILNHILGGQAPALATPGSVNTPLGIARVVREQLQPHHQYFLAEMGAYGPGSIARLCKLAPPSIACITAVGQAHYERFKSLETVARAKFEIAEATLAAGGICILNANAIPDHLWQPRVQAAPQSYRLVTARKEVLRETDYYIESATQTSAGLSLTIHHNGTSTAFTAPVHGMVQA
;
A
#
# COMPACT_ATOMS: atom_id res chain seq x y z
N PHE A 1 -14.26 -9.75 26.75
CA PHE A 1 -12.86 -10.21 26.55
C PHE A 1 -12.50 -10.40 25.08
N THR A 2 -13.12 -11.35 24.36
CA THR A 2 -12.81 -11.68 22.95
C THR A 2 -12.73 -10.45 22.02
N THR A 3 -13.69 -9.54 22.11
CA THR A 3 -13.71 -8.28 21.35
C THR A 3 -12.50 -7.37 21.61
N LEU A 4 -12.02 -7.29 22.85
CA LEU A 4 -10.81 -6.53 23.19
C LEU A 4 -9.57 -7.25 22.67
N ARG A 5 -9.52 -8.56 22.86
CA ARG A 5 -8.40 -9.40 22.39
C ARG A 5 -8.23 -9.38 20.87
N LEU A 6 -9.34 -9.33 20.13
CA LEU A 6 -9.33 -9.13 18.67
C LEU A 6 -8.67 -7.82 18.27
N ARG A 7 -8.78 -6.73 19.05
CA ARG A 7 -8.04 -5.49 18.77
C ARG A 7 -6.53 -5.69 18.91
N THR A 8 -6.10 -6.44 19.92
CA THR A 8 -4.68 -6.78 20.14
C THR A 8 -4.09 -7.52 18.94
N TYR A 9 -4.84 -8.45 18.32
CA TYR A 9 -4.42 -9.12 17.09
C TYR A 9 -4.61 -8.27 15.83
N LEU A 10 -5.57 -7.35 15.82
CA LEU A 10 -5.80 -6.45 14.69
C LEU A 10 -4.67 -5.42 14.52
N GLN A 11 -4.01 -5.01 15.61
CA GLN A 11 -2.88 -4.08 15.57
C GLN A 11 -1.73 -4.59 14.68
N PRO A 12 -1.11 -5.76 14.93
CA PRO A 12 -0.09 -6.31 14.03
C PRO A 12 -0.68 -6.64 12.66
N TYR A 13 -1.95 -7.07 12.56
CA TYR A 13 -2.57 -7.34 11.27
C TYR A 13 -2.66 -6.08 10.38
N GLN A 14 -2.98 -4.93 10.97
CA GLN A 14 -2.98 -3.64 10.28
C GLN A 14 -1.56 -3.20 9.87
N GLN A 15 -0.57 -3.43 10.72
CA GLN A 15 0.83 -3.09 10.43
C GLN A 15 1.41 -3.93 9.29
N GLU A 16 0.96 -5.18 9.17
CA GLU A 16 1.28 -6.08 8.05
C GLU A 16 0.35 -5.89 6.85
N GLU A 17 -0.28 -4.72 6.71
CA GLU A 17 -1.14 -4.35 5.58
C GLU A 17 -2.32 -5.31 5.33
N TYR A 18 -2.77 -6.00 6.38
CA TYR A 18 -3.79 -7.04 6.33
C TYR A 18 -3.39 -8.29 5.51
N ASP A 19 -2.10 -8.56 5.40
CA ASP A 19 -1.55 -9.78 4.82
C ASP A 19 -1.70 -10.97 5.79
N SER A 20 -2.53 -11.94 5.40
CA SER A 20 -2.87 -13.08 6.27
C SER A 20 -1.67 -14.00 6.57
N PRO A 21 -0.83 -14.38 5.59
CA PRO A 21 0.40 -15.14 5.87
C PRO A 21 1.33 -14.45 6.88
N ARG A 22 1.54 -13.13 6.75
CA ARG A 22 2.41 -12.38 7.66
C ARG A 22 1.85 -12.31 9.08
N LEU A 23 0.53 -12.15 9.24
CA LEU A 23 -0.11 -12.23 10.55
C LEU A 23 0.13 -13.58 11.22
N LEU A 24 -0.06 -14.68 10.48
CA LEU A 24 0.13 -16.03 11.02
C LEU A 24 1.60 -16.30 11.37
N LYS A 25 2.53 -15.86 10.51
CA LYS A 25 3.96 -15.92 10.79
C LYS A 25 4.31 -15.18 12.09
N TRP A 26 3.85 -13.93 12.23
CA TRP A 26 4.04 -13.14 13.44
C TRP A 26 3.43 -13.83 14.68
N TRP A 27 2.22 -14.38 14.56
CA TRP A 27 1.50 -15.05 15.65
C TRP A 27 2.29 -16.26 16.17
N MET A 28 2.88 -17.05 15.27
CA MET A 28 3.74 -18.19 15.61
C MET A 28 5.09 -17.74 16.21
N GLU A 29 5.79 -16.80 15.55
CA GLU A 29 7.11 -16.33 15.98
C GLU A 29 7.08 -15.66 17.36
N LYS A 30 6.04 -14.86 17.63
CA LYS A 30 5.86 -14.22 18.94
C LYS A 30 5.17 -15.11 19.96
N ARG A 31 4.80 -16.34 19.59
CA ARG A 31 4.02 -17.28 20.42
C ARG A 31 2.84 -16.58 21.07
N ALA A 32 2.13 -15.76 20.30
CA ALA A 32 1.09 -14.84 20.77
C ALA A 32 -0.24 -15.56 21.08
N PHE A 33 -0.17 -16.84 21.45
CA PHE A 33 -1.28 -17.64 21.98
C PHE A 33 -1.77 -17.06 23.30
N ASP A 34 -3.08 -17.18 23.54
CA ASP A 34 -3.68 -16.64 24.75
C ASP A 34 -3.56 -17.63 25.93
N ARG A 35 -2.43 -17.58 26.62
CA ARG A 35 -2.12 -18.49 27.75
C ARG A 35 -3.03 -18.23 28.95
N TYR A 36 -3.36 -16.96 29.20
CA TYR A 36 -4.17 -16.58 30.37
C TYR A 36 -5.64 -16.94 30.19
N ALA A 37 -6.22 -16.72 29.01
CA ALA A 37 -7.56 -17.21 28.70
C ALA A 37 -7.64 -18.74 28.79
N THR A 38 -6.65 -19.43 28.24
CA THR A 38 -6.57 -20.90 28.31
C THR A 38 -6.50 -21.38 29.75
N LEU A 39 -5.65 -20.76 30.59
CA LEU A 39 -5.55 -21.10 32.00
C LEU A 39 -6.87 -20.91 32.73
N GLY A 40 -7.56 -19.78 32.53
CA GLY A 40 -8.86 -19.54 33.16
C GLY A 40 -9.93 -20.55 32.75
N LEU A 41 -9.95 -20.95 31.47
CA LEU A 41 -10.84 -21.99 30.96
C LEU A 41 -10.50 -23.38 31.54
N LEU A 42 -9.22 -23.70 31.72
CA LEU A 42 -8.78 -24.94 32.36
C LEU A 42 -9.15 -24.97 33.86
N ILE A 43 -9.00 -23.84 34.56
CA ILE A 43 -9.41 -23.69 35.96
C ILE A 43 -10.93 -23.84 36.12
N ALA A 44 -11.71 -23.42 35.11
CA ALA A 44 -13.16 -23.56 35.09
C ALA A 44 -13.64 -25.02 34.92
N LEU A 45 -12.80 -25.91 34.39
CA LEU A 45 -13.18 -27.28 34.03
C LEU A 45 -13.70 -28.14 35.21
N PRO A 46 -13.04 -28.21 36.39
CA PRO A 46 -13.49 -29.05 37.49
C PRO A 46 -14.87 -28.68 38.02
N PHE A 47 -15.27 -27.41 37.91
CA PHE A 47 -16.58 -26.94 38.34
C PHE A 47 -17.73 -27.56 37.53
N GLY A 48 -17.44 -27.98 36.28
CA GLY A 48 -18.38 -28.67 35.41
C GLY A 48 -18.75 -30.08 35.85
N LEU A 49 -17.96 -30.67 36.75
CA LEU A 49 -18.27 -31.96 37.38
C LEU A 49 -19.32 -31.82 38.50
N ILE A 50 -19.47 -30.60 39.05
CA ILE A 50 -20.40 -30.30 40.14
C ILE A 50 -21.73 -29.80 39.55
N GLN A 51 -21.66 -28.83 38.64
CA GLN A 51 -22.82 -28.29 37.93
C GLN A 51 -22.46 -28.00 36.46
N PRO A 52 -23.27 -28.42 35.48
CA PRO A 52 -22.99 -28.20 34.06
C PRO A 52 -22.75 -26.73 33.68
N GLU A 53 -23.36 -25.77 34.40
CA GLU A 53 -23.27 -24.33 34.09
C GLU A 53 -22.07 -23.63 34.75
N ALA A 54 -21.48 -24.23 35.78
CA ALA A 54 -20.45 -23.59 36.59
C ALA A 54 -19.14 -23.24 35.83
N PRO A 55 -18.69 -23.99 34.81
CA PRO A 55 -17.54 -23.61 33.99
C PRO A 55 -17.73 -22.28 33.26
N LEU A 56 -18.94 -22.00 32.76
CA LEU A 56 -19.19 -20.75 32.03
C LEU A 56 -19.16 -19.54 32.97
N LEU A 57 -19.76 -19.66 34.16
CA LEU A 57 -19.79 -18.58 35.15
C LEU A 57 -18.38 -18.26 35.66
N THR A 58 -17.61 -19.29 36.00
CA THR A 58 -16.21 -19.12 36.45
C THR A 58 -15.32 -18.57 35.34
N ALA A 59 -15.45 -19.07 34.10
CA ALA A 59 -14.77 -18.51 32.94
C ALA A 59 -15.18 -17.04 32.67
N ALA A 60 -16.46 -16.70 32.81
CA ALA A 60 -16.95 -15.34 32.61
C ALA A 60 -16.34 -14.36 33.61
N LEU A 61 -16.26 -14.72 34.89
CA LEU A 61 -15.58 -13.92 35.92
C LEU A 61 -14.10 -13.72 35.60
N TRP A 62 -13.41 -14.80 35.22
CA TRP A 62 -12.02 -14.71 34.76
C TRP A 62 -11.85 -13.78 33.56
N PHE A 63 -12.75 -13.88 32.57
CA PHE A 63 -12.72 -13.04 31.38
C PHE A 63 -13.06 -11.57 31.66
N ILE A 64 -13.93 -11.28 32.63
CA ILE A 64 -14.19 -9.91 33.10
C ILE A 64 -12.94 -9.32 33.74
N TYR A 65 -12.29 -10.08 34.63
CA TYR A 65 -11.02 -9.68 35.24
C TYR A 65 -9.94 -9.43 34.19
N ARG A 66 -9.74 -10.37 33.26
CA ARG A 66 -8.76 -10.25 32.18
C ARG A 66 -9.08 -9.10 31.21
N ALA A 67 -10.35 -8.86 30.90
CA ALA A 67 -10.76 -7.76 30.03
C ALA A 67 -10.35 -6.40 30.59
N ARG A 68 -10.34 -6.21 31.92
CA ARG A 68 -9.88 -4.97 32.57
C ARG A 68 -8.36 -4.78 32.49
N GLN A 69 -7.60 -5.85 32.29
CA GLN A 69 -6.14 -5.82 32.20
C GLN A 69 -5.62 -5.83 30.76
N GLU A 70 -6.50 -6.04 29.77
CA GLU A 70 -6.09 -6.08 28.38
C GLU A 70 -5.69 -4.65 27.95
N PRO A 71 -4.42 -4.41 27.56
CA PRO A 71 -3.99 -3.09 27.16
C PRO A 71 -4.74 -2.66 25.90
N ASP A 72 -5.17 -1.40 25.84
CA ASP A 72 -5.83 -0.89 24.65
C ASP A 72 -4.79 -0.57 23.55
N PRO A 73 -4.75 -1.32 22.44
CA PRO A 73 -3.75 -1.13 21.40
C PRO A 73 -3.92 0.19 20.63
N THR A 74 -5.03 0.91 20.82
CA THR A 74 -5.24 2.25 20.21
C THR A 74 -4.41 3.34 20.86
N VAL A 75 -3.99 3.14 22.12
CA VAL A 75 -3.17 4.10 22.89
C VAL A 75 -1.83 3.52 23.32
N THR A 76 -1.64 2.19 23.22
CA THR A 76 -0.40 1.51 23.66
C THR A 76 0.49 1.07 22.49
N GLY A 77 1.82 1.20 22.69
CA GLY A 77 2.85 0.70 21.77
C GLY A 77 3.46 1.77 20.84
N LYS A 78 4.62 1.44 20.23
CA LYS A 78 5.36 2.36 19.32
C LYS A 78 4.58 2.68 18.04
N LYS A 79 3.75 1.74 17.58
CA LYS A 79 2.79 1.91 16.47
C LYS A 79 1.42 1.48 16.96
N THR A 80 0.55 2.43 17.25
CA THR A 80 -0.79 2.16 17.77
C THR A 80 -1.75 1.66 16.68
N LEU A 81 -2.81 0.97 17.09
CA LEU A 81 -3.92 0.60 16.23
C LEU A 81 -4.72 1.85 15.87
N ASN A 82 -4.83 2.16 14.59
CA ASN A 82 -5.72 3.22 14.12
C ASN A 82 -7.04 2.61 13.60
N LEU A 83 -8.17 2.94 14.24
CA LEU A 83 -9.50 2.43 13.89
C LEU A 83 -10.08 3.10 12.64
N THR A 84 -9.40 2.89 11.51
CA THR A 84 -9.90 3.23 10.18
C THR A 84 -11.22 2.51 9.90
N PRO A 85 -12.07 2.98 8.97
CA PRO A 85 -13.29 2.28 8.58
C PRO A 85 -13.04 0.80 8.21
N ARG A 86 -11.92 0.52 7.54
CA ARG A 86 -11.49 -0.85 7.21
C ARG A 86 -11.23 -1.69 8.46
N ALA A 87 -10.42 -1.18 9.40
CA ALA A 87 -10.08 -1.88 10.63
C ALA A 87 -11.33 -2.15 11.47
N THR A 88 -12.18 -1.13 11.61
CA THR A 88 -13.44 -1.20 12.37
C THR A 88 -14.39 -2.25 11.79
N GLN A 89 -14.57 -2.31 10.47
CA GLN A 89 -15.40 -3.34 9.83
C GLN A 89 -14.87 -4.77 10.06
N ILE A 90 -13.55 -4.97 9.94
CA ILE A 90 -12.93 -6.29 10.18
C ILE A 90 -13.13 -6.69 11.64
N TRP A 91 -12.85 -5.76 12.56
CA TRP A 91 -13.02 -5.97 13.99
C TRP A 91 -14.46 -6.31 14.35
N LEU A 92 -15.44 -5.52 13.90
CA LEU A 92 -16.86 -5.74 14.21
C LEU A 92 -17.34 -7.09 13.68
N LEU A 93 -17.00 -7.45 12.44
CA LEU A 93 -17.41 -8.73 11.86
C LEU A 93 -16.74 -9.92 12.58
N ALA A 94 -15.44 -9.82 12.90
CA ALA A 94 -14.75 -10.86 13.67
C ALA A 94 -15.31 -10.98 15.10
N SER A 95 -15.67 -9.86 15.74
CA SER A 95 -16.34 -9.83 17.03
C SER A 95 -17.71 -10.47 16.99
N LEU A 96 -18.51 -10.20 15.94
CA LEU A 96 -19.80 -10.85 15.73
C LEU A 96 -19.62 -12.37 15.56
N MET A 97 -18.69 -12.80 14.72
CA MET A 97 -18.37 -14.22 14.55
C MET A 97 -17.97 -14.88 15.88
N ALA A 98 -17.07 -14.26 16.65
CA ALA A 98 -16.66 -14.79 17.95
C ALA A 98 -17.81 -14.82 18.97
N ALA A 99 -18.69 -13.81 18.97
CA ALA A 99 -19.88 -13.79 19.82
C ALA A 99 -20.86 -14.91 19.44
N THR A 100 -21.13 -15.12 18.14
CA THR A 100 -21.98 -16.22 17.68
C THR A 100 -21.42 -17.59 18.07
N ALA A 101 -20.11 -17.81 17.88
CA ALA A 101 -19.45 -19.05 18.28
C ALA A 101 -19.50 -19.27 19.81
N THR A 102 -19.32 -18.19 20.59
CA THR A 102 -19.44 -18.26 22.06
C THR A 102 -20.85 -18.65 22.48
N GLY A 103 -21.88 -18.08 21.86
CA GLY A 103 -23.28 -18.43 22.12
C GLY A 103 -23.59 -19.90 21.79
N LEU A 104 -23.11 -20.40 20.64
CA LEU A 104 -23.27 -21.81 20.26
C LEU A 104 -22.58 -22.76 21.26
N ILE A 105 -21.37 -22.41 21.70
CA ILE A 105 -20.63 -23.19 22.73
C ILE A 105 -21.37 -23.15 24.07
N ALA A 106 -21.95 -22.00 24.44
CA ALA A 106 -22.68 -21.85 25.71
C ALA A 106 -23.94 -22.73 25.75
N VAL A 107 -24.63 -22.89 24.62
CA VAL A 107 -25.89 -23.67 24.53
C VAL A 107 -25.64 -25.18 24.37
N LEU A 108 -24.41 -25.60 24.03
CA LEU A 108 -24.05 -27.00 23.74
C LEU A 108 -24.45 -28.02 24.83
N PRO A 109 -24.28 -27.77 26.15
CA PRO A 109 -24.66 -28.73 27.19
C PRO A 109 -26.16 -29.01 27.24
N TYR A 110 -27.00 -28.04 26.86
CA TYR A 110 -28.46 -28.20 26.83
C TYR A 110 -28.94 -28.94 25.59
N MET A 111 -28.21 -28.82 24.48
CA MET A 111 -28.53 -29.52 23.22
C MET A 111 -28.13 -31.00 23.28
N LEU A 112 -27.13 -31.35 24.10
CA LEU A 112 -26.57 -32.70 24.21
C LEU A 112 -26.50 -33.16 25.68
N PRO A 113 -27.63 -33.25 26.39
CA PRO A 113 -27.66 -33.54 27.84
C PRO A 113 -27.18 -34.96 28.18
N SER A 114 -27.19 -35.88 27.20
CA SER A 114 -26.76 -37.28 27.37
C SER A 114 -25.25 -37.49 27.27
N LEU A 115 -24.46 -36.45 26.97
CA LEU A 115 -23.01 -36.54 26.88
C LEU A 115 -22.36 -36.35 28.26
N PRO A 116 -21.82 -37.40 28.92
CA PRO A 116 -21.20 -37.30 30.25
C PRO A 116 -19.91 -36.46 30.27
N ARG A 117 -19.49 -35.92 29.12
CA ARG A 117 -18.31 -35.06 28.93
C ARG A 117 -18.65 -33.73 28.24
N ALA A 118 -19.91 -33.31 28.25
CA ALA A 118 -20.34 -32.06 27.60
C ALA A 118 -19.58 -30.83 28.13
N ALA A 119 -19.30 -30.75 29.44
CA ALA A 119 -18.50 -29.68 30.03
C ALA A 119 -17.04 -29.68 29.55
N MET A 120 -16.42 -30.86 29.38
CA MET A 120 -15.07 -30.97 28.83
C MET A 120 -15.02 -30.51 27.37
N LEU A 121 -16.00 -30.93 26.57
CA LEU A 121 -16.12 -30.50 25.18
C LEU A 121 -16.35 -29.00 25.07
N GLN A 122 -17.21 -28.43 25.92
CA GLN A 122 -17.48 -27.00 25.97
C GLN A 122 -16.21 -26.19 26.28
N VAL A 123 -15.45 -26.59 27.30
CA VAL A 123 -14.17 -25.93 27.64
C VAL A 123 -13.15 -26.09 26.52
N ALA A 124 -13.03 -27.28 25.91
CA ALA A 124 -12.13 -27.51 24.79
C ALA A 124 -12.47 -26.61 23.58
N LEU A 125 -13.76 -26.50 23.24
CA LEU A 125 -14.23 -25.60 22.18
C LEU A 125 -14.02 -24.13 22.52
N ALA A 126 -14.19 -23.73 23.79
CA ALA A 126 -13.92 -22.36 24.24
C ALA A 126 -12.43 -22.03 24.13
N ILE A 127 -11.54 -22.96 24.49
CA ILE A 127 -10.08 -22.80 24.32
C ILE A 127 -9.76 -22.64 22.83
N LEU A 128 -10.30 -23.54 22.00
CA LEU A 128 -10.11 -23.48 20.55
C LEU A 128 -10.58 -22.14 19.98
N LEU A 129 -11.74 -21.65 20.40
CA LEU A 129 -12.28 -20.36 19.96
C LEU A 129 -11.35 -19.19 20.29
N VAL A 130 -10.82 -19.13 21.52
CA VAL A 130 -9.91 -18.05 21.91
C VAL A 130 -8.60 -18.10 21.12
N GLN A 131 -8.05 -19.29 20.89
CA GLN A 131 -6.85 -19.43 20.05
C GLN A 131 -7.14 -19.16 18.57
N ALA A 132 -8.39 -19.35 18.13
CA ALA A 132 -8.80 -19.14 16.74
C ALA A 132 -9.13 -17.67 16.39
N LEU A 133 -9.04 -16.73 17.34
CA LEU A 133 -9.38 -15.31 17.10
C LEU A 133 -8.61 -14.65 15.94
N PRO A 134 -7.30 -14.90 15.71
CA PRO A 134 -6.60 -14.39 14.52
C PRO A 134 -7.24 -14.87 13.21
N PHE A 135 -7.74 -16.11 13.17
CA PHE A 135 -8.43 -16.65 12.00
C PHE A 135 -9.79 -16.00 11.78
N ALA A 136 -10.49 -15.58 12.84
CA ALA A 136 -11.72 -14.80 12.72
C ALA A 136 -11.45 -13.43 12.04
N LEU A 137 -10.32 -12.76 12.35
CA LEU A 137 -9.91 -11.54 11.66
C LEU A 137 -9.61 -11.79 10.17
N ILE A 138 -8.88 -12.86 9.87
CA ILE A 138 -8.57 -13.26 8.49
C ILE A 138 -9.87 -13.54 7.72
N LYS A 139 -10.76 -14.35 8.29
CA LYS A 139 -12.04 -14.71 7.66
C LYS A 139 -12.93 -13.48 7.47
N ALA A 140 -13.00 -12.58 8.45
CA ALA A 140 -13.72 -11.32 8.33
C ALA A 140 -13.15 -10.45 7.20
N ASN A 141 -11.83 -10.32 7.07
CA ASN A 141 -11.20 -9.58 5.97
C ASN A 141 -11.54 -10.22 4.60
N VAL A 142 -11.52 -11.55 4.49
CA VAL A 142 -11.91 -12.27 3.27
C VAL A 142 -13.38 -12.02 2.93
N LEU A 143 -14.30 -12.17 3.88
CA LEU A 143 -15.73 -11.94 3.68
C LEU A 143 -16.07 -10.51 3.26
N LEU A 144 -15.29 -9.53 3.72
CA LEU A 144 -15.46 -8.12 3.33
C LEU A 144 -14.85 -7.79 1.96
N THR A 145 -14.07 -8.68 1.36
CA THR A 145 -13.42 -8.45 0.06
C THR A 145 -14.39 -8.10 -1.07
N PRO A 146 -15.50 -8.81 -1.32
CA PRO A 146 -16.43 -8.47 -2.40
C PRO A 146 -17.04 -7.07 -2.23
N PHE A 147 -17.44 -6.72 -1.00
CA PHE A 147 -17.98 -5.39 -0.70
C PHE A 147 -16.94 -4.28 -0.95
N ARG A 148 -15.70 -4.49 -0.50
CA ARG A 148 -14.59 -3.57 -0.76
C ARG A 148 -14.26 -3.46 -2.24
N ALA A 149 -14.32 -4.57 -2.99
CA ALA A 149 -14.05 -4.56 -4.43
C ALA A 149 -15.05 -3.68 -5.19
N VAL A 150 -16.34 -3.76 -4.83
CA VAL A 150 -17.38 -2.88 -5.39
C VAL A 150 -17.10 -1.41 -5.04
N GLN A 151 -16.79 -1.11 -3.78
CA GLN A 151 -16.48 0.25 -3.36
C GLN A 151 -15.23 0.81 -4.07
N ASN A 152 -14.16 0.02 -4.14
CA ASN A 152 -12.92 0.36 -4.82
C ASN A 152 -13.17 0.65 -6.30
N ARG A 153 -13.97 -0.19 -6.98
CA ARG A 153 -14.33 0.01 -8.39
C ARG A 153 -15.06 1.33 -8.59
N ARG A 154 -16.00 1.68 -7.72
CA ARG A 154 -16.70 2.98 -7.76
C ARG A 154 -15.74 4.15 -7.64
N TYR A 155 -14.79 4.11 -6.70
CA TYR A 155 -13.79 5.18 -6.55
C TYR A 155 -12.88 5.32 -7.76
N LEU A 156 -12.43 4.20 -8.33
CA LEU A 156 -11.62 4.22 -9.57
C LEU A 156 -12.42 4.79 -10.75
N GLN A 157 -13.69 4.40 -10.90
CA GLN A 157 -14.57 4.93 -11.94
C GLN A 157 -14.82 6.43 -11.79
N GLN A 158 -15.10 6.90 -10.56
CA GLN A 158 -15.28 8.33 -10.29
C GLN A 158 -14.01 9.13 -10.62
N ALA A 159 -12.84 8.66 -10.20
CA ALA A 159 -11.59 9.33 -10.52
C ALA A 159 -11.31 9.37 -12.03
N SER A 160 -11.53 8.24 -12.73
CA SER A 160 -11.39 8.19 -14.18
C SER A 160 -12.36 9.13 -14.90
N ALA A 161 -13.61 9.23 -14.43
CA ALA A 161 -14.59 10.17 -14.98
C ALA A 161 -14.17 11.64 -14.75
N ILE A 162 -13.66 11.98 -13.55
CA ILE A 162 -13.15 13.33 -13.26
C ILE A 162 -11.99 13.67 -14.19
N LEU A 163 -11.01 12.77 -14.36
CA LEU A 163 -9.89 12.97 -15.28
C LEU A 163 -10.35 13.12 -16.73
N GLY A 164 -11.33 12.31 -17.16
CA GLY A 164 -11.91 12.39 -18.51
C GLY A 164 -12.69 13.68 -18.77
N ASN A 165 -13.27 14.28 -17.73
CA ASN A 165 -14.02 15.54 -17.83
C ASN A 165 -13.10 16.76 -17.79
N LEU A 166 -12.16 16.80 -16.83
CA LEU A 166 -11.26 17.95 -16.64
C LEU A 166 -10.08 17.96 -17.62
N LYS A 167 -9.67 16.76 -18.10
CA LYS A 167 -8.60 16.56 -19.09
C LYS A 167 -7.31 17.35 -18.81
N PRO A 168 -6.76 17.33 -17.57
CA PRO A 168 -5.44 17.92 -17.34
C PRO A 168 -4.37 17.14 -18.11
N THR A 169 -3.29 17.81 -18.47
CA THR A 169 -2.08 17.15 -18.98
C THR A 169 -1.51 16.27 -17.86
N THR A 170 -1.68 14.97 -18.00
CA THR A 170 -1.24 14.01 -16.99
C THR A 170 0.21 13.63 -17.22
N ILE A 171 1.05 13.84 -16.21
CA ILE A 171 2.47 13.49 -16.21
C ILE A 171 2.69 12.32 -15.26
N GLY A 172 3.00 11.16 -15.81
CA GLY A 172 3.28 9.94 -15.05
C GLY A 172 4.77 9.83 -14.72
N ILE A 173 5.13 9.64 -13.45
CA ILE A 173 6.54 9.58 -13.02
C ILE A 173 6.81 8.22 -12.37
N THR A 174 7.79 7.48 -12.88
CA THR A 174 8.22 6.21 -12.30
C THR A 174 9.75 6.07 -12.27
N GLY A 175 10.20 5.06 -11.54
CA GLY A 175 11.60 4.68 -11.43
C GLY A 175 11.89 3.91 -10.14
N SER A 176 13.08 3.32 -10.05
CA SER A 176 13.56 2.71 -8.81
C SER A 176 13.80 3.78 -7.74
N PHE A 177 14.40 4.91 -8.13
CA PHE A 177 14.74 6.04 -7.24
C PHE A 177 14.35 7.39 -7.88
N GLY A 178 14.34 8.49 -7.11
CA GLY A 178 14.14 9.85 -7.66
C GLY A 178 12.71 10.26 -8.01
N LYS A 179 11.72 9.34 -7.95
CA LYS A 179 10.30 9.62 -8.28
C LYS A 179 9.72 10.82 -7.54
N THR A 180 9.78 10.80 -6.21
CA THR A 180 9.16 11.80 -5.36
C THR A 180 9.85 13.15 -5.48
N SER A 181 11.18 13.18 -5.57
CA SER A 181 11.96 14.40 -5.83
C SER A 181 11.60 15.01 -7.18
N THR A 182 11.62 14.21 -8.25
CA THR A 182 11.27 14.66 -9.61
C THR A 182 9.87 15.24 -9.66
N LYS A 183 8.90 14.58 -9.01
CA LYS A 183 7.52 15.07 -8.92
C LYS A 183 7.43 16.44 -8.24
N TYR A 184 8.09 16.63 -7.10
CA TYR A 184 8.01 17.91 -6.38
C TYR A 184 8.76 19.04 -7.09
N ILE A 185 9.93 18.76 -7.66
CA ILE A 185 10.69 19.72 -8.47
C ILE A 185 9.83 20.14 -9.68
N LEU A 186 9.26 19.17 -10.40
CA LEU A 186 8.41 19.45 -11.54
C LEU A 186 7.13 20.21 -11.15
N ASN A 187 6.50 19.86 -10.03
CA ASN A 187 5.33 20.59 -9.52
C ASN A 187 5.67 22.04 -9.18
N HIS A 188 6.85 22.30 -8.61
CA HIS A 188 7.32 23.65 -8.31
C HIS A 188 7.55 24.47 -9.58
N ILE A 189 8.25 23.90 -10.57
CA ILE A 189 8.51 24.54 -11.85
C ILE A 189 7.21 24.84 -12.60
N LEU A 190 6.32 23.85 -12.73
CA LEU A 190 5.04 24.01 -13.40
C LEU A 190 4.13 25.01 -12.66
N GLY A 191 4.15 25.02 -11.33
CA GLY A 191 3.38 25.96 -10.51
C GLY A 191 3.74 27.44 -10.77
N GLY A 192 4.92 27.73 -11.31
CA GLY A 192 5.30 29.07 -11.76
C GLY A 192 4.63 29.49 -13.08
N GLN A 193 4.11 28.55 -13.87
CA GLN A 193 3.49 28.81 -15.17
C GLN A 193 1.99 28.55 -15.19
N ALA A 194 1.53 27.49 -14.53
CA ALA A 194 0.12 27.12 -14.48
C ALA A 194 -0.20 26.23 -13.26
N PRO A 195 -1.46 26.23 -12.79
CA PRO A 195 -1.83 25.40 -11.65
C PRO A 195 -1.64 23.90 -11.95
N ALA A 196 -0.91 23.23 -11.06
CA ALA A 196 -0.58 21.81 -11.14
C ALA A 196 -0.94 21.10 -9.84
N LEU A 197 -1.50 19.89 -9.95
CA LEU A 197 -1.75 19.03 -8.81
C LEU A 197 -0.79 17.84 -8.84
N ALA A 198 0.04 17.69 -7.82
CA ALA A 198 0.86 16.51 -7.61
C ALA A 198 0.29 15.59 -6.53
N THR A 199 0.40 14.28 -6.73
CA THR A 199 0.13 13.28 -5.69
C THR A 199 0.98 13.57 -4.43
N PRO A 200 0.38 13.65 -3.22
CA PRO A 200 1.12 14.02 -2.01
C PRO A 200 1.98 12.85 -1.51
N GLY A 201 3.10 13.17 -0.87
CA GLY A 201 4.01 12.17 -0.28
C GLY A 201 4.45 11.11 -1.31
N SER A 202 4.34 9.84 -0.94
CA SER A 202 4.63 8.67 -1.80
C SER A 202 3.35 7.97 -2.28
N VAL A 203 2.24 8.70 -2.42
CA VAL A 203 0.98 8.14 -2.91
C VAL A 203 1.13 7.67 -4.37
N ASN A 204 1.18 6.35 -4.54
CA ASN A 204 1.50 5.73 -5.84
C ASN A 204 0.68 4.44 -6.15
N THR A 205 -0.41 4.23 -5.41
CA THR A 205 -1.35 3.11 -5.59
C THR A 205 -2.61 3.56 -6.32
N PRO A 206 -3.36 2.68 -7.01
CA PRO A 206 -4.56 3.09 -7.75
C PRO A 206 -5.61 3.80 -6.88
N LEU A 207 -5.86 3.28 -5.68
CA LEU A 207 -6.81 3.90 -4.75
C LEU A 207 -6.28 5.22 -4.17
N GLY A 208 -4.98 5.31 -3.92
CA GLY A 208 -4.35 6.53 -3.46
C GLY A 208 -4.47 7.64 -4.49
N ILE A 209 -4.14 7.35 -5.76
CA ILE A 209 -4.29 8.30 -6.88
C ILE A 209 -5.76 8.67 -7.06
N ALA A 210 -6.67 7.69 -7.07
CA ALA A 210 -8.10 7.96 -7.23
C ALA A 210 -8.65 8.87 -6.12
N ARG A 211 -8.15 8.72 -4.89
CA ARG A 211 -8.51 9.61 -3.78
C ARG A 211 -8.05 11.04 -4.04
N VAL A 212 -6.80 11.24 -4.43
CA VAL A 212 -6.24 12.57 -4.75
C VAL A 212 -7.05 13.25 -5.84
N VAL A 213 -7.33 12.52 -6.93
CA VAL A 213 -8.15 13.04 -8.04
C VAL A 213 -9.54 13.47 -7.55
N ARG A 214 -10.21 12.62 -6.77
CA ARG A 214 -11.58 12.90 -6.31
C ARG A 214 -11.67 14.05 -5.30
N GLU A 215 -10.68 14.16 -4.42
CA GLU A 215 -10.71 15.11 -3.30
C GLU A 215 -10.03 16.45 -3.63
N GLN A 216 -9.09 16.49 -4.58
CA GLN A 216 -8.19 17.63 -4.77
C GLN A 216 -8.12 18.15 -6.21
N LEU A 217 -8.44 17.34 -7.23
CA LEU A 217 -8.36 17.81 -8.62
C LEU A 217 -9.54 18.74 -8.94
N GLN A 218 -9.19 20.00 -9.19
CA GLN A 218 -10.11 21.09 -9.54
C GLN A 218 -10.01 21.50 -11.02
N PRO A 219 -11.04 22.15 -11.60
CA PRO A 219 -11.06 22.56 -13.01
C PRO A 219 -9.93 23.50 -13.47
N HIS A 220 -9.32 24.26 -12.55
CA HIS A 220 -8.23 25.18 -12.89
C HIS A 220 -6.86 24.49 -13.02
N HIS A 221 -6.73 23.22 -12.61
CA HIS A 221 -5.48 22.49 -12.75
C HIS A 221 -5.25 22.12 -14.22
N GLN A 222 -4.19 22.65 -14.80
CA GLN A 222 -3.77 22.30 -16.16
C GLN A 222 -2.92 21.03 -16.19
N TYR A 223 -2.21 20.74 -15.09
CA TYR A 223 -1.32 19.59 -14.98
C TYR A 223 -1.70 18.68 -13.81
N PHE A 224 -1.58 17.37 -14.01
CA PHE A 224 -1.71 16.38 -12.96
C PHE A 224 -0.48 15.47 -12.91
N LEU A 225 0.28 15.52 -11.82
CA LEU A 225 1.52 14.75 -11.65
C LEU A 225 1.26 13.51 -10.77
N ALA A 226 1.29 12.36 -11.43
CA ALA A 226 1.03 11.06 -10.82
C ALA A 226 2.32 10.28 -10.59
N GLU A 227 2.68 10.02 -9.33
CA GLU A 227 3.74 9.07 -9.02
C GLU A 227 3.21 7.64 -9.26
N MET A 228 3.84 6.88 -10.15
CA MET A 228 3.40 5.55 -10.55
C MET A 228 4.35 4.46 -10.04
N GLY A 229 3.95 3.80 -8.96
CA GLY A 229 4.73 2.75 -8.29
C GLY A 229 4.62 1.39 -8.99
N ALA A 230 5.70 0.60 -8.97
CA ALA A 230 5.66 -0.79 -9.44
C ALA A 230 5.90 -1.75 -8.28
N TYR A 231 4.97 -2.68 -8.06
CA TYR A 231 5.09 -3.76 -7.07
C TYR A 231 5.28 -5.14 -7.72
N GLY A 232 5.21 -5.19 -9.04
CA GLY A 232 5.32 -6.36 -9.92
C GLY A 232 4.84 -5.99 -11.32
N PRO A 233 4.99 -6.88 -12.32
CA PRO A 233 4.43 -6.69 -13.65
C PRO A 233 2.93 -6.36 -13.62
N GLY A 234 2.49 -5.49 -14.53
CA GLY A 234 1.15 -4.94 -14.68
C GLY A 234 0.78 -3.87 -13.64
N SER A 235 1.65 -3.53 -12.69
CA SER A 235 1.34 -2.53 -11.66
C SER A 235 1.19 -1.13 -12.24
N ILE A 236 2.13 -0.73 -13.09
CA ILE A 236 2.14 0.60 -13.69
C ILE A 236 1.09 0.68 -14.79
N ALA A 237 0.91 -0.39 -15.57
CA ALA A 237 -0.18 -0.48 -16.54
C ALA A 237 -1.55 -0.23 -15.90
N ARG A 238 -1.81 -0.76 -14.69
CA ARG A 238 -3.06 -0.48 -13.95
C ARG A 238 -3.19 0.99 -13.54
N LEU A 239 -2.09 1.66 -13.19
CA LEU A 239 -2.09 3.08 -12.85
C LEU A 239 -2.33 3.95 -14.10
N CYS A 240 -1.70 3.60 -15.23
CA CYS A 240 -1.90 4.28 -16.50
C CYS A 240 -3.34 4.13 -17.01
N LYS A 241 -3.99 2.98 -16.77
CA LYS A 241 -5.43 2.82 -17.10
C LYS A 241 -6.33 3.75 -16.29
N LEU A 242 -5.95 4.08 -15.05
CA LEU A 242 -6.71 5.01 -14.20
C LEU A 242 -6.45 6.46 -14.59
N ALA A 243 -5.17 6.81 -14.76
CA ALA A 243 -4.71 8.15 -15.11
C ALA A 243 -3.78 8.07 -16.33
N PRO A 244 -4.34 8.07 -17.56
CA PRO A 244 -3.55 7.94 -18.78
C PRO A 244 -2.56 9.10 -18.93
N PRO A 245 -1.24 8.84 -18.93
CA PRO A 245 -0.24 9.89 -19.08
C PRO A 245 -0.14 10.37 -20.55
N SER A 246 -0.03 11.69 -20.73
CA SER A 246 0.40 12.31 -21.99
C SER A 246 1.92 12.47 -22.04
N ILE A 247 2.54 12.58 -20.86
CA ILE A 247 3.98 12.64 -20.67
C ILE A 247 4.36 11.61 -19.62
N ALA A 248 5.39 10.81 -19.89
CA ALA A 248 5.97 9.91 -18.90
C ALA A 248 7.42 10.30 -18.58
N CYS A 249 7.83 10.08 -17.34
CA CYS A 249 9.21 10.21 -16.90
C CYS A 249 9.66 8.90 -16.24
N ILE A 250 10.74 8.31 -16.76
CA ILE A 250 11.42 7.18 -16.13
C ILE A 250 12.76 7.69 -15.55
N THR A 251 12.80 7.83 -14.23
CA THR A 251 13.92 8.46 -13.52
C THR A 251 15.12 7.54 -13.35
N ALA A 252 14.89 6.23 -13.15
CA ALA A 252 15.95 5.23 -12.98
C ALA A 252 15.39 3.81 -13.10
N VAL A 253 16.22 2.88 -13.57
CA VAL A 253 15.99 1.43 -13.49
C VAL A 253 17.19 0.80 -12.79
N GLY A 254 17.02 0.51 -11.51
CA GLY A 254 18.07 -0.04 -10.65
C GLY A 254 17.55 -1.10 -9.68
N GLN A 255 18.44 -1.61 -8.83
CA GLN A 255 18.14 -2.69 -7.91
C GLN A 255 17.19 -2.27 -6.78
N ALA A 256 15.89 -2.40 -7.00
CA ALA A 256 14.84 -2.13 -6.00
C ALA A 256 13.82 -3.27 -6.01
N HIS A 257 13.35 -3.67 -4.83
CA HIS A 257 12.32 -4.71 -4.65
C HIS A 257 12.66 -6.09 -5.28
N TYR A 258 13.93 -6.50 -5.25
CA TYR A 258 14.42 -7.74 -5.88
C TYR A 258 13.69 -9.00 -5.40
N GLU A 259 13.27 -9.05 -4.14
CA GLU A 259 12.44 -10.14 -3.59
C GLU A 259 11.19 -10.43 -4.44
N ARG A 260 10.64 -9.41 -5.13
CA ARG A 260 9.43 -9.51 -5.95
C ARG A 260 9.73 -9.59 -7.45
N PHE A 261 10.73 -8.85 -7.93
CA PHE A 261 11.02 -8.75 -9.36
C PHE A 261 11.99 -9.80 -9.89
N LYS A 262 12.82 -10.42 -9.03
CA LYS A 262 13.81 -11.46 -9.34
C LYS A 262 14.96 -11.04 -10.28
N SER A 263 14.74 -10.15 -11.25
CA SER A 263 15.75 -9.69 -12.21
C SER A 263 15.58 -8.21 -12.59
N LEU A 264 16.67 -7.60 -13.09
CA LEU A 264 16.68 -6.20 -13.53
C LEU A 264 15.79 -5.99 -14.76
N GLU A 265 15.74 -6.95 -15.67
CA GLU A 265 14.91 -6.93 -16.88
C GLU A 265 13.43 -6.93 -16.51
N THR A 266 13.06 -7.64 -15.44
CA THR A 266 11.68 -7.68 -14.95
C THR A 266 11.29 -6.34 -14.29
N VAL A 267 12.22 -5.70 -13.57
CA VAL A 267 12.05 -4.32 -13.10
C VAL A 267 11.87 -3.38 -14.28
N ALA A 268 12.76 -3.44 -15.27
CA ALA A 268 12.74 -2.61 -16.47
C ALA A 268 11.41 -2.75 -17.20
N ARG A 269 11.00 -3.97 -17.53
CA ARG A 269 9.71 -4.26 -18.19
C ARG A 269 8.55 -3.63 -17.43
N ALA A 270 8.52 -3.79 -16.10
CA ALA A 270 7.47 -3.19 -15.29
C ALA A 270 7.49 -1.65 -15.32
N LYS A 271 8.67 -1.01 -15.32
CA LYS A 271 8.79 0.46 -15.45
C LYS A 271 8.38 0.97 -16.82
N PHE A 272 8.80 0.29 -17.88
CA PHE A 272 8.49 0.67 -19.25
C PHE A 272 7.01 0.49 -19.63
N GLU A 273 6.19 -0.17 -18.81
CA GLU A 273 4.72 -0.12 -18.93
C GLU A 273 4.19 1.33 -19.01
N ILE A 274 4.85 2.29 -18.33
CA ILE A 274 4.46 3.70 -18.40
C ILE A 274 4.71 4.26 -19.79
N ALA A 275 5.85 3.90 -20.41
CA ALA A 275 6.20 4.35 -21.75
C ALA A 275 5.23 3.75 -22.75
N GLU A 276 5.01 2.43 -22.69
CA GLU A 276 4.05 1.72 -23.55
C GLU A 276 2.66 2.37 -23.52
N ALA A 277 2.13 2.65 -22.33
CA ALA A 277 0.82 3.31 -22.19
C ALA A 277 0.82 4.75 -22.72
N THR A 278 1.89 5.50 -22.49
CA THR A 278 2.01 6.90 -22.95
C THR A 278 2.10 6.97 -24.47
N LEU A 279 2.93 6.13 -25.08
CA LEU A 279 3.16 6.12 -26.52
C LEU A 279 1.93 5.62 -27.28
N ALA A 280 1.20 4.65 -26.73
CA ALA A 280 -0.07 4.19 -27.29
C ALA A 280 -1.12 5.31 -27.38
N ALA A 281 -1.01 6.35 -26.56
CA ALA A 281 -1.87 7.54 -26.58
C ALA A 281 -1.28 8.71 -27.38
N GLY A 282 -0.17 8.50 -28.11
CA GLY A 282 0.52 9.55 -28.85
C GLY A 282 1.34 10.52 -28.00
N GLY A 283 1.58 10.19 -26.73
CA GLY A 283 2.37 10.99 -25.81
C GLY A 283 3.89 10.82 -25.99
N ILE A 284 4.65 11.47 -25.10
CA ILE A 284 6.12 11.40 -25.08
C ILE A 284 6.65 10.77 -23.78
N CYS A 285 7.74 10.02 -23.89
CA CYS A 285 8.42 9.44 -22.74
C CYS A 285 9.83 10.04 -22.58
N ILE A 286 10.09 10.60 -21.40
CA ILE A 286 11.37 11.18 -20.99
C ILE A 286 12.13 10.13 -20.17
N LEU A 287 13.37 9.85 -20.57
CA LEU A 287 14.23 8.86 -19.93
C LEU A 287 15.50 9.51 -19.39
N ASN A 288 15.86 9.21 -18.14
CA ASN A 288 17.21 9.45 -17.67
C ASN A 288 18.14 8.35 -18.21
N ALA A 289 18.85 8.63 -19.30
CA ALA A 289 19.70 7.64 -19.96
C ALA A 289 20.94 7.30 -19.13
N ASN A 290 21.32 8.11 -18.14
CA ASN A 290 22.45 7.81 -17.27
C ASN A 290 22.10 6.82 -16.15
N ALA A 291 20.82 6.73 -15.79
CA ALA A 291 20.32 5.91 -14.68
C ALA A 291 19.59 4.63 -15.13
N ILE A 292 19.69 4.28 -16.42
CA ILE A 292 19.08 3.10 -17.03
C ILE A 292 20.13 2.41 -17.90
N PRO A 293 20.44 1.12 -17.68
CA PRO A 293 21.34 0.38 -18.55
C PRO A 293 20.94 0.43 -20.03
N ASP A 294 21.93 0.64 -20.90
CA ASP A 294 21.73 0.92 -22.33
C ASP A 294 20.91 -0.15 -23.07
N HIS A 295 21.21 -1.43 -22.82
CA HIS A 295 20.48 -2.54 -23.40
C HIS A 295 18.98 -2.57 -23.05
N LEU A 296 18.56 -1.87 -21.99
CA LEU A 296 17.15 -1.80 -21.57
C LEU A 296 16.39 -0.67 -22.26
N TRP A 297 17.02 0.43 -22.66
CA TRP A 297 16.31 1.55 -23.26
C TRP A 297 16.58 1.72 -24.76
N GLN A 298 17.77 1.39 -25.25
CA GLN A 298 18.15 1.60 -26.66
C GLN A 298 17.19 0.94 -27.65
N PRO A 299 16.81 -0.35 -27.52
CA PRO A 299 15.89 -0.97 -28.48
C PRO A 299 14.53 -0.29 -28.53
N ARG A 300 14.06 0.25 -27.39
CA ARG A 300 12.77 0.94 -27.27
C ARG A 300 12.80 2.31 -27.94
N VAL A 301 13.89 3.05 -27.74
CA VAL A 301 14.09 4.37 -28.35
C VAL A 301 14.30 4.25 -29.86
N GLN A 302 15.05 3.25 -30.32
CA GLN A 302 15.23 2.97 -31.76
C GLN A 302 13.91 2.62 -32.45
N ALA A 303 13.01 1.91 -31.79
CA ALA A 303 11.70 1.56 -32.34
C ALA A 303 10.74 2.75 -32.48
N ALA A 304 10.88 3.79 -31.65
CA ALA A 304 9.98 4.96 -31.65
C ALA A 304 10.73 6.28 -31.34
N PRO A 305 11.71 6.70 -32.17
CA PRO A 305 12.66 7.75 -31.81
C PRO A 305 11.99 9.09 -31.52
N GLN A 306 10.92 9.42 -32.25
CA GLN A 306 10.18 10.67 -32.10
C GLN A 306 9.39 10.77 -30.79
N SER A 307 9.06 9.63 -30.20
CA SER A 307 8.25 9.53 -28.99
C SER A 307 9.08 9.53 -27.70
N TYR A 308 10.40 9.46 -27.80
CA TYR A 308 11.30 9.47 -26.66
C TYR A 308 12.16 10.73 -26.62
N ARG A 309 12.41 11.22 -25.40
CA ARG A 309 13.38 12.28 -25.10
C ARG A 309 14.35 11.74 -24.06
N LEU A 310 15.65 11.85 -24.34
CA LEU A 310 16.69 11.45 -23.39
C LEU A 310 17.15 12.66 -22.59
N VAL A 311 17.43 12.45 -21.32
CA VAL A 311 18.23 13.32 -20.48
C VAL A 311 19.53 12.58 -20.19
N THR A 312 20.67 13.14 -20.60
CA THR A 312 21.96 12.46 -20.50
C THR A 312 23.13 13.41 -20.32
N ALA A 313 24.20 12.95 -19.69
CA ALA A 313 25.49 13.63 -19.66
C ALA A 313 26.49 13.01 -20.65
N ARG A 314 26.02 12.13 -21.54
CA ARG A 314 26.83 11.39 -22.52
C ARG A 314 26.56 11.92 -23.92
N LYS A 315 27.57 12.50 -24.57
CA LYS A 315 27.42 13.08 -25.92
C LYS A 315 27.24 12.01 -26.99
N GLU A 316 27.73 10.79 -26.76
CA GLU A 316 27.78 9.69 -27.72
C GLU A 316 26.39 9.13 -28.08
N VAL A 317 25.41 9.33 -27.19
CA VAL A 317 24.03 8.86 -27.36
C VAL A 317 23.03 9.99 -27.62
N LEU A 318 23.53 11.23 -27.75
CA LEU A 318 22.72 12.44 -27.84
C LEU A 318 22.08 12.57 -29.23
N ARG A 319 20.77 12.80 -29.29
CA ARG A 319 20.05 13.19 -30.49
C ARG A 319 19.64 14.66 -30.39
N GLU A 320 19.29 15.28 -31.50
CA GLU A 320 18.93 16.71 -31.55
C GLU A 320 17.79 17.06 -30.57
N THR A 321 16.80 16.18 -30.42
CA THR A 321 15.64 16.37 -29.54
C THR A 321 15.91 16.10 -28.06
N ASP A 322 17.13 15.70 -27.69
CA ASP A 322 17.45 15.26 -26.33
C ASP A 322 18.10 16.38 -25.50
N TYR A 323 18.06 16.22 -24.19
CA TYR A 323 18.63 17.16 -23.22
C TYR A 323 20.00 16.68 -22.76
N TYR A 324 21.02 17.49 -23.00
CA TYR A 324 22.38 17.22 -22.58
C TYR A 324 22.74 18.01 -21.32
N ILE A 325 23.16 17.32 -20.25
CA ILE A 325 23.73 17.95 -19.07
C ILE A 325 25.20 18.24 -19.39
N GLU A 326 25.48 19.49 -19.74
CA GLU A 326 26.81 19.97 -20.11
C GLU A 326 27.72 20.16 -18.89
N SER A 327 27.16 20.69 -17.80
CA SER A 327 27.84 20.76 -16.52
C SER A 327 26.86 20.71 -15.37
N ALA A 328 27.28 20.15 -14.24
CA ALA A 328 26.55 20.15 -12.99
C ALA A 328 27.55 20.32 -11.85
N THR A 329 27.36 21.34 -11.01
CA THR A 329 28.25 21.63 -9.88
C THR A 329 27.44 21.94 -8.62
N GLN A 330 27.89 21.39 -7.50
CA GLN A 330 27.35 21.73 -6.19
C GLN A 330 28.04 22.98 -5.67
N THR A 331 27.26 24.00 -5.36
CA THR A 331 27.69 25.24 -4.70
C THR A 331 27.14 25.30 -3.28
N SER A 332 27.59 26.29 -2.50
CA SER A 332 27.04 26.58 -1.16
C SER A 332 25.57 27.02 -1.21
N ALA A 333 25.12 27.64 -2.30
CA ALA A 333 23.75 28.10 -2.50
C ALA A 333 22.80 27.02 -3.05
N GLY A 334 23.34 25.86 -3.47
CA GLY A 334 22.58 24.79 -4.11
C GLY A 334 23.28 24.24 -5.35
N LEU A 335 22.50 23.78 -6.32
CA LEU A 335 22.96 23.13 -7.54
C LEU A 335 23.01 24.13 -8.69
N SER A 336 24.12 24.15 -9.44
CA SER A 336 24.27 24.89 -10.69
C SER A 336 24.39 23.91 -11.85
N LEU A 337 23.60 24.12 -12.91
CA LEU A 337 23.44 23.20 -14.03
C LEU A 337 23.55 23.99 -15.33
N THR A 338 24.22 23.44 -16.34
CA THR A 338 24.08 23.91 -17.73
C THR A 338 23.47 22.79 -18.55
N ILE A 339 22.30 23.05 -19.13
CA ILE A 339 21.59 22.10 -19.99
C ILE A 339 21.63 22.62 -21.41
N HIS A 340 22.11 21.80 -22.33
CA HIS A 340 22.09 22.06 -23.77
C HIS A 340 20.92 21.32 -24.42
N HIS A 341 20.12 22.04 -25.21
CA HIS A 341 19.00 21.51 -25.97
C HIS A 341 18.75 22.37 -27.22
N ASN A 342 18.53 21.74 -28.38
CA ASN A 342 18.32 22.43 -29.66
C ASN A 342 19.36 23.54 -29.96
N GLY A 343 20.65 23.24 -29.78
CA GLY A 343 21.75 24.17 -30.07
C GLY A 343 21.92 25.32 -29.07
N THR A 344 21.13 25.34 -27.98
CA THR A 344 21.19 26.38 -26.96
C THR A 344 21.59 25.79 -25.61
N SER A 345 22.62 26.35 -24.98
CA SER A 345 22.98 26.06 -23.59
C SER A 345 22.32 27.07 -22.65
N THR A 346 21.59 26.57 -21.65
CA THR A 346 20.94 27.39 -20.63
C THR A 346 21.47 27.01 -19.24
N ALA A 347 21.90 28.00 -18.47
CA ALA A 347 22.33 27.82 -17.10
C ALA A 347 21.16 27.95 -16.12
N PHE A 348 21.08 27.06 -15.15
CA PHE A 348 20.09 27.01 -14.09
C PHE A 348 20.76 26.93 -12.73
N THR A 349 20.16 27.60 -11.74
CA THR A 349 20.52 27.43 -10.34
C THR A 349 19.29 27.02 -9.55
N ALA A 350 19.46 26.08 -8.62
CA ALA A 350 18.36 25.59 -7.79
C ALA A 350 18.84 25.40 -6.35
N PRO A 351 18.06 25.81 -5.33
CA PRO A 351 18.41 25.68 -3.92
C PRO A 351 18.21 24.24 -3.41
N VAL A 352 18.75 23.27 -4.14
CA VAL A 352 18.73 21.85 -3.82
C VAL A 352 20.16 21.33 -3.69
N HIS A 353 20.35 20.39 -2.78
CA HIS A 353 21.66 19.81 -2.49
C HIS A 353 21.72 18.34 -2.90
N GLY A 354 22.91 17.95 -3.35
CA GLY A 354 23.23 16.61 -3.79
C GLY A 354 23.24 16.53 -5.32
N MET A 355 24.36 16.06 -5.88
CA MET A 355 24.53 15.85 -7.32
C MET A 355 23.51 14.90 -7.93
N VAL A 356 22.89 14.02 -7.13
CA VAL A 356 21.82 13.11 -7.57
C VAL A 356 20.51 13.84 -7.93
N GLN A 357 20.37 15.12 -7.57
CA GLN A 357 19.22 15.95 -7.96
C GLN A 357 19.40 16.59 -9.34
N ALA A 358 20.65 16.66 -9.84
CA ALA A 358 20.96 17.00 -11.23
C ALA A 358 20.52 15.86 -12.14
#